data_AF-A0A485CJH3-F1
#
_entry.id   AF-A0A485CJH3-F1
#
_cell.length_a   1.000
_cell.length_b   1.000
_cell.length_c   1.000
_cell.angle_alpha   90.00
_cell.angle_beta   90.00
_cell.angle_gamma   90.00
#
_symmetry.space_group_name_H-M   'P 1'
#
loop_
_entity.id
_entity.type
_entity.pdbx_description
1 polymer ?
#
loop_
_entity_poly.entity_id
_entity_poly.type
_entity_poly.pdbx_seq_one_letter_code
_entity_poly.pdbx_strand_id
1 'polypeptide(L)'
;MSARLHLDIPLDGELTTAKGDVNLVNNSLFIKPIDTTLKDLTGKFSFTNGDLKSETLKASWFNQPLNLDFSTTEGPKAFLVNVGMNASWQPSRTGLLPKAVNDAVSGSVPWDGKVAIELPYHGNASYKVDINGDLKNVSSDLPSPVDKTAGEPLPVKINVEGGLNSFELTGAIGAKNHFNSRWLLNRKLTLDRAILTS
;
A
#
# COMPACT_ATOMS: atom_id res chain seq x y z
N MET A 1 10.85 -5.32 -19.32
CA MET A 1 10.46 -3.89 -19.31
C MET A 1 10.82 -3.25 -20.64
N SER A 2 9.99 -2.35 -21.17
CA SER A 2 10.29 -1.55 -22.36
C SER A 2 9.87 -0.10 -22.13
N ALA A 3 10.67 0.87 -22.58
CA ALA A 3 10.36 2.31 -22.48
C ALA A 3 10.44 2.96 -23.87
N ARG A 4 9.54 3.91 -24.15
CA ARG A 4 9.57 4.77 -25.33
C ARG A 4 9.67 6.22 -24.89
N LEU A 5 10.68 6.93 -25.38
CA LEU A 5 10.97 8.33 -25.05
C LEU A 5 10.73 9.20 -26.28
N HIS A 6 10.04 10.31 -26.08
CA HIS A 6 9.86 11.41 -27.00
C HIS A 6 10.39 12.69 -26.33
N LEU A 7 11.28 13.41 -27.02
CA LEU A 7 11.95 14.57 -26.46
C LEU A 7 11.75 15.77 -27.40
N ASP A 8 11.08 16.80 -26.88
CA ASP A 8 10.91 18.08 -27.55
C ASP A 8 11.93 19.08 -26.98
N ILE A 9 12.91 19.47 -27.81
CA ILE A 9 13.94 20.47 -27.49
C ILE A 9 13.69 21.71 -28.37
N PRO A 10 12.97 22.71 -27.86
CA PRO A 10 12.78 23.95 -28.60
C PRO A 10 14.08 24.78 -28.62
N LEU A 11 14.36 25.44 -29.75
CA LEU A 11 15.60 26.20 -30.00
C LEU A 11 15.50 27.69 -29.64
N ASP A 12 14.39 28.10 -29.02
CA ASP A 12 14.02 29.48 -28.69
C ASP A 12 14.26 29.84 -27.21
N GLY A 13 14.74 28.90 -26.41
CA GLY A 13 14.98 29.07 -24.97
C GLY A 13 13.84 28.60 -24.07
N GLU A 14 12.78 27.98 -24.60
CA GLU A 14 11.76 27.31 -23.80
C GLU A 14 12.28 26.02 -23.12
N LEU A 15 11.61 25.61 -22.04
CA LEU A 15 11.96 24.41 -21.26
C LEU A 15 11.78 23.14 -22.11
N THR A 16 12.83 22.32 -22.18
CA THR A 16 12.79 21.00 -22.83
C THR A 16 11.71 20.13 -22.20
N THR A 17 10.85 19.53 -23.03
CA THR A 17 9.80 18.63 -22.55
C THR A 17 10.16 17.19 -22.89
N ALA A 18 10.34 16.37 -21.86
CA ALA A 18 10.56 14.93 -22.00
C ALA A 18 9.28 14.18 -21.71
N LYS A 19 8.76 13.41 -22.67
CA LYS A 19 7.53 12.62 -22.53
C LYS A 19 7.76 11.19 -22.96
N GLY A 20 6.98 10.26 -22.42
CA GLY A 20 7.07 8.88 -22.88
C GLY A 20 6.18 7.92 -22.14
N ASP A 21 6.15 6.69 -22.66
CA ASP A 21 5.39 5.58 -22.12
C ASP A 21 6.33 4.45 -21.71
N VAL A 22 6.03 3.85 -20.56
CA VAL A 22 6.75 2.72 -20.01
C VAL A 22 5.79 1.55 -19.84
N ASN A 23 6.16 0.40 -20.40
CA ASN A 23 5.46 -0.86 -20.20
C ASN A 23 6.23 -1.72 -19.19
N LEU A 24 5.55 -2.03 -18.09
CA LEU A 24 5.97 -2.98 -17.08
C LEU A 24 5.45 -4.37 -17.45
N VAL A 25 6.33 -5.37 -17.44
CA VAL A 25 6.00 -6.76 -17.77
C VAL A 25 6.76 -7.64 -16.79
N ASN A 26 6.03 -8.32 -15.90
CA ASN A 26 6.55 -9.25 -14.90
C ASN A 26 7.72 -8.69 -14.08
N ASN A 27 7.59 -7.43 -13.64
CA ASN A 27 8.63 -6.82 -12.82
C ASN A 27 8.43 -7.16 -11.34
N SER A 28 9.51 -7.03 -10.57
CA SER A 28 9.49 -7.12 -9.11
C SER A 28 9.82 -5.77 -8.50
N LEU A 29 9.07 -5.36 -7.48
CA LEU A 29 9.28 -4.12 -6.72
C LEU A 29 9.48 -4.46 -5.25
N PHE A 30 10.67 -4.18 -4.74
CA PHE A 30 10.99 -4.40 -3.33
C PHE A 30 10.64 -3.16 -2.48
N ILE A 31 9.80 -3.35 -1.47
CA ILE A 31 9.40 -2.34 -0.49
C ILE A 31 10.24 -2.53 0.77
N LYS A 32 11.35 -1.80 0.83
CA LYS A 32 12.36 -1.91 1.89
C LYS A 32 11.83 -1.69 3.32
N PRO A 33 11.00 -0.67 3.63
CA PRO A 33 10.59 -0.40 5.01
C PRO A 33 9.87 -1.56 5.72
N ILE A 34 9.18 -2.40 4.96
CA ILE A 34 8.42 -3.55 5.48
C ILE A 34 8.98 -4.88 4.98
N ASP A 35 10.14 -4.86 4.30
CA ASP A 35 10.87 -6.03 3.80
C ASP A 35 10.00 -6.99 2.95
N THR A 36 9.26 -6.45 1.99
CA THR A 36 8.38 -7.25 1.11
C THR A 36 8.59 -6.94 -0.35
N THR A 37 8.14 -7.85 -1.23
CA THR A 37 8.25 -7.69 -2.68
C THR A 37 6.89 -7.84 -3.34
N LEU A 38 6.50 -6.86 -4.15
CA LEU A 38 5.45 -7.03 -5.13
C LEU A 38 6.03 -7.75 -6.34
N LYS A 39 5.36 -8.80 -6.78
CA LYS A 39 5.76 -9.64 -7.91
C LYS A 39 4.80 -9.44 -9.07
N ASP A 40 5.22 -9.88 -10.25
CA ASP A 40 4.40 -9.90 -11.47
C ASP A 40 3.81 -8.53 -11.85
N LEU A 41 4.49 -7.46 -11.45
CA LEU A 41 4.04 -6.09 -11.66
C LEU A 41 4.00 -5.79 -13.17
N THR A 42 2.79 -5.63 -13.67
CA THR A 42 2.48 -5.53 -15.09
C THR A 42 1.46 -4.43 -15.33
N GLY A 43 1.70 -3.62 -16.36
CA GLY A 43 0.85 -2.50 -16.74
C GLY A 43 1.66 -1.37 -17.36
N LYS A 44 1.11 -0.17 -17.38
CA LYS A 44 1.72 0.97 -18.06
C LYS A 44 1.69 2.23 -17.22
N PHE A 45 2.68 3.07 -17.43
CA PHE A 45 2.65 4.45 -16.97
C PHE A 45 3.30 5.36 -18.01
N SER A 46 2.91 6.61 -18.00
CA SER A 46 3.53 7.66 -18.79
C SER A 46 4.26 8.65 -17.89
N PHE A 47 5.18 9.39 -18.48
CA PHE A 47 5.87 10.49 -17.83
C PHE A 47 5.81 11.76 -18.67
N THR A 48 5.79 12.90 -18.00
CA THR A 48 6.02 14.22 -18.59
C THR A 48 6.93 14.97 -17.63
N ASN A 49 8.19 15.16 -18.01
CA ASN A 49 9.26 15.64 -17.14
C ASN A 49 9.36 14.78 -15.87
N GLY A 50 9.23 15.38 -14.68
CA GLY A 50 9.27 14.68 -13.39
C GLY A 50 7.94 14.01 -12.98
N ASP A 51 6.85 14.31 -13.68
CA ASP A 51 5.52 13.80 -13.33
C ASP A 51 5.27 12.45 -13.99
N LEU A 52 4.90 11.46 -13.18
CA LEU A 52 4.56 10.12 -13.59
C LEU A 52 3.06 9.88 -13.36
N LYS A 53 2.42 9.13 -14.27
CA LYS A 53 1.04 8.70 -14.08
C LYS A 53 0.84 7.29 -14.64
N SER A 54 0.41 6.36 -13.79
CA SER A 54 0.09 5.01 -14.22
C SER A 54 -1.36 4.86 -14.67
N GLU A 55 -1.58 3.88 -15.55
CA GLU A 55 -2.85 3.18 -15.64
C GLU A 55 -2.96 2.23 -14.43
N THR A 56 -4.05 1.44 -14.35
CA THR A 56 -4.12 0.36 -13.37
C THR A 56 -3.06 -0.70 -13.67
N LEU A 57 -2.16 -0.90 -12.71
CA LEU A 57 -1.17 -1.95 -12.68
C LEU A 57 -1.72 -3.16 -11.93
N LYS A 58 -1.32 -4.35 -12.35
CA LYS A 58 -1.61 -5.62 -11.67
C LYS A 58 -0.33 -6.18 -11.10
N ALA A 59 -0.42 -6.73 -9.90
CA ALA A 59 0.69 -7.39 -9.22
C ALA A 59 0.18 -8.56 -8.37
N SER A 60 1.12 -9.34 -7.83
CA SER A 60 0.89 -10.21 -6.69
C SER A 60 1.64 -9.68 -5.47
N TRP A 61 0.96 -9.64 -4.33
CA TRP A 61 1.55 -9.29 -3.05
C TRP A 61 1.05 -10.27 -1.99
N PHE A 62 1.96 -10.81 -1.17
CA PHE A 62 1.65 -11.88 -0.20
C PHE A 62 0.85 -13.04 -0.80
N ASN A 63 1.24 -13.52 -1.99
CA ASN A 63 0.54 -14.59 -2.72
C ASN A 63 -0.92 -14.27 -3.11
N GLN A 64 -1.33 -13.01 -3.04
CA GLN A 64 -2.66 -12.55 -3.39
C GLN A 64 -2.59 -11.55 -4.55
N PRO A 65 -3.63 -11.45 -5.40
CA PRO A 65 -3.68 -10.45 -6.45
C PRO A 65 -3.85 -9.04 -5.86
N LEU A 66 -3.25 -8.05 -6.52
CA LEU A 66 -3.34 -6.64 -6.15
C LEU A 66 -3.48 -5.80 -7.41
N ASN A 67 -4.46 -4.88 -7.42
CA ASN A 67 -4.48 -3.78 -8.37
C ASN A 67 -3.92 -2.54 -7.67
N LEU A 68 -3.11 -1.78 -8.39
CA LEU A 68 -2.60 -0.51 -7.89
C LEU A 68 -2.43 0.50 -9.02
N ASP A 69 -2.48 1.77 -8.69
CA ASP A 69 -2.08 2.87 -9.55
C ASP A 69 -1.19 3.83 -8.76
N PHE A 70 -0.42 4.64 -9.47
CA PHE A 70 0.38 5.67 -8.84
C PHE A 70 0.46 6.93 -9.70
N SER A 71 0.71 8.04 -9.02
CA SER A 71 1.12 9.28 -9.66
C SER A 71 2.25 9.94 -8.88
N THR A 72 3.05 10.73 -9.58
CA THR A 72 4.01 11.64 -8.97
C THR A 72 3.78 13.05 -9.46
N THR A 73 4.08 14.01 -8.60
CA THR A 73 4.01 15.43 -8.95
C THR A 73 5.18 16.17 -8.33
N GLU A 74 5.97 16.84 -9.16
CA GLU A 74 7.02 17.73 -8.71
C GLU A 74 6.40 19.07 -8.25
N GLY A 75 6.25 19.23 -6.94
CA GLY A 75 5.72 20.45 -6.34
C GLY A 75 6.82 21.48 -6.05
N PRO A 76 6.46 22.74 -5.71
CA PRO A 76 7.43 23.79 -5.40
C PRO A 76 8.25 23.54 -4.12
N LYS A 77 7.78 22.66 -3.24
CA LYS A 77 8.41 22.39 -1.92
C LYS A 77 8.76 20.92 -1.69
N ALA A 78 8.12 20.02 -2.41
CA ALA A 78 8.25 18.59 -2.23
C ALA A 78 7.87 17.85 -3.52
N PHE A 79 8.47 16.68 -3.70
CA PHE A 79 8.02 15.68 -4.65
C PHE A 79 6.94 14.82 -3.98
N LEU A 80 5.77 14.75 -4.61
CA LEU A 80 4.62 14.03 -4.09
C LEU A 80 4.47 12.69 -4.81
N VAL A 81 4.18 11.64 -4.06
CA VAL A 81 3.83 10.32 -4.61
C VAL A 81 2.49 9.90 -4.03
N ASN A 82 1.55 9.57 -4.90
CA ASN A 82 0.26 9.00 -4.51
C ASN A 82 0.17 7.58 -5.06
N VAL A 83 -0.35 6.64 -4.26
CA VAL A 83 -0.61 5.27 -4.68
C VAL A 83 -2.03 4.90 -4.29
N GLY A 84 -2.83 4.47 -5.26
CA GLY A 84 -4.11 3.81 -5.06
C GLY A 84 -3.94 2.30 -5.08
N MET A 85 -4.63 1.59 -4.20
CA MET A 85 -4.63 0.13 -4.14
C MET A 85 -6.03 -0.41 -3.92
N ASN A 86 -6.33 -1.57 -4.52
CA ASN A 86 -7.49 -2.36 -4.16
C ASN A 86 -7.24 -3.84 -4.41
N ALA A 87 -7.85 -4.67 -3.57
CA ALA A 87 -7.84 -6.11 -3.76
C ALA A 87 -8.99 -6.80 -3.02
N SER A 88 -9.16 -8.09 -3.29
CA SER A 88 -9.96 -8.99 -2.46
C SER A 88 -9.06 -10.15 -2.04
N TRP A 89 -8.63 -10.15 -0.78
CA TRP A 89 -7.63 -11.08 -0.27
C TRP A 89 -8.26 -12.18 0.56
N GLN A 90 -7.73 -13.39 0.44
CA GLN A 90 -8.06 -14.51 1.32
C GLN A 90 -7.02 -14.57 2.45
N PRO A 91 -7.36 -14.18 3.69
CA PRO A 91 -6.37 -14.07 4.78
C PRO A 91 -5.56 -15.35 5.00
N SER A 92 -6.22 -16.50 4.91
CA SER A 92 -5.62 -17.83 5.07
C SER A 92 -4.65 -18.24 3.97
N ARG A 93 -4.58 -17.47 2.87
CA ARG A 93 -3.68 -17.72 1.72
C ARG A 93 -2.59 -16.67 1.55
N THR A 94 -2.47 -15.74 2.50
CA THR A 94 -1.43 -14.71 2.46
C THR A 94 -0.03 -15.30 2.70
N GLY A 95 0.05 -16.41 3.44
CA GLY A 95 1.32 -16.95 3.94
C GLY A 95 1.90 -16.17 5.13
N LEU A 96 1.17 -15.18 5.65
CA LEU A 96 1.62 -14.34 6.77
C LEU A 96 1.21 -14.89 8.14
N LEU A 97 0.10 -15.61 8.22
CA LEU A 97 -0.44 -16.09 9.49
C LEU A 97 0.17 -17.45 9.88
N PRO A 98 0.31 -17.74 11.18
CA PRO A 98 0.64 -19.08 11.66
C PRO A 98 -0.37 -20.12 11.20
N LYS A 99 0.06 -21.38 11.04
CA LYS A 99 -0.79 -22.48 10.55
C LYS A 99 -2.13 -22.60 11.30
N ALA A 100 -2.11 -22.53 12.63
CA ALA A 100 -3.33 -22.63 13.43
C ALA A 100 -4.36 -21.52 13.13
N VAL A 101 -3.89 -20.31 12.81
CA VAL A 101 -4.76 -19.19 12.44
C VAL A 101 -5.23 -19.33 10.99
N ASN A 102 -4.35 -19.74 10.06
CA ASN A 102 -4.73 -19.99 8.67
C ASN A 102 -5.84 -21.05 8.56
N ASP A 103 -5.74 -22.13 9.34
CA ASP A 103 -6.69 -23.24 9.29
C ASP A 103 -8.05 -22.86 9.91
N ALA A 104 -8.07 -21.85 10.79
CA ALA A 104 -9.28 -21.40 11.50
C ALA A 104 -9.98 -20.19 10.84
N VAL A 105 -9.37 -19.54 9.84
CA VAL A 105 -9.92 -18.35 9.19
C VAL A 105 -10.23 -18.64 7.72
N SER A 106 -11.42 -18.25 7.26
CA SER A 106 -11.85 -18.50 5.89
C SER A 106 -12.52 -17.29 5.26
N GLY A 107 -12.72 -17.34 3.94
CA GLY A 107 -13.37 -16.28 3.18
C GLY A 107 -12.42 -15.26 2.58
N SER A 108 -12.95 -14.09 2.22
CA SER A 108 -12.22 -13.04 1.53
C SER A 108 -12.58 -11.65 2.02
N VAL A 109 -11.59 -10.76 2.05
CA VAL A 109 -11.74 -9.36 2.46
C VAL A 109 -11.51 -8.46 1.25
N PRO A 110 -12.55 -7.81 0.70
CA PRO A 110 -12.34 -6.68 -0.18
C PRO A 110 -11.77 -5.51 0.65
N TRP A 111 -10.74 -4.86 0.12
CA TRP A 111 -10.14 -3.69 0.74
C TRP A 111 -9.62 -2.70 -0.31
N ASP A 112 -9.58 -1.43 0.07
CA ASP A 112 -8.92 -0.35 -0.66
C ASP A 112 -7.85 0.29 0.23
N GLY A 113 -6.81 0.81 -0.41
CA GLY A 113 -5.70 1.47 0.24
C GLY A 113 -5.28 2.73 -0.52
N LYS A 114 -4.88 3.75 0.23
CA LYS A 114 -4.28 4.98 -0.32
C LYS A 114 -2.98 5.24 0.42
N VAL A 115 -1.94 5.54 -0.33
CA VAL A 115 -0.65 5.98 0.20
C VAL A 115 -0.36 7.37 -0.36
N ALA A 116 -0.03 8.31 0.52
CA ALA A 116 0.50 9.61 0.15
C ALA A 116 1.89 9.75 0.76
N ILE A 117 2.90 9.97 -0.07
CA ILE A 117 4.28 10.20 0.35
C ILE A 117 4.65 11.62 -0.05
N GLU A 118 5.24 12.34 0.89
CA GLU A 118 5.80 13.66 0.67
C GLU A 118 7.32 13.58 0.85
N LEU A 119 8.06 13.97 -0.18
CA LEU A 119 9.52 14.05 -0.19
C LEU A 119 9.94 15.52 -0.33
N PRO A 120 10.07 16.27 0.78
CA PRO A 120 10.55 17.64 0.74
C PRO A 120 11.95 17.75 0.14
N TYR A 121 12.24 18.82 -0.61
CA TYR A 121 13.61 19.10 -1.09
C TYR A 121 14.60 19.32 0.06
N HIS A 122 14.08 19.78 1.19
CA HIS A 122 14.79 19.96 2.44
C HIS A 122 13.95 19.40 3.58
N GLY A 123 14.53 18.54 4.41
CA GLY A 123 13.86 17.91 5.54
C GLY A 123 13.70 16.40 5.37
N ASN A 124 12.80 15.82 6.17
CA ASN A 124 12.57 14.38 6.20
C ASN A 124 11.33 14.00 5.40
N ALA A 125 11.40 12.86 4.72
CA ALA A 125 10.24 12.24 4.09
C ALA A 125 9.16 11.87 5.11
N SER A 126 7.91 12.04 4.71
CA SER A 126 6.74 11.61 5.47
C SER A 126 5.80 10.79 4.59
N TYR A 127 4.96 9.98 5.21
CA TYR A 127 3.90 9.28 4.51
C TYR A 127 2.66 9.11 5.36
N LYS A 128 1.53 9.00 4.67
CA LYS A 128 0.24 8.61 5.21
C LYS A 128 -0.30 7.41 4.45
N VAL A 129 -0.88 6.47 5.16
CA VAL A 129 -1.56 5.31 4.58
C VAL A 129 -2.95 5.21 5.18
N ASP A 130 -3.95 5.07 4.32
CA ASP A 130 -5.32 4.76 4.71
C ASP A 130 -5.69 3.40 4.12
N ILE A 131 -6.21 2.48 4.92
CA ILE A 131 -6.71 1.19 4.48
C ILE A 131 -8.13 1.01 5.01
N ASN A 132 -9.05 0.65 4.12
CA ASN A 132 -10.43 0.35 4.47
C ASN A 132 -10.78 -1.04 3.95
N GLY A 133 -11.52 -1.82 4.74
CA GLY A 133 -12.03 -3.12 4.34
C GLY A 133 -13.26 -3.53 5.13
N ASP A 134 -13.87 -4.64 4.74
CA ASP A 134 -15.01 -5.22 5.46
C ASP A 134 -14.84 -6.73 5.58
N LEU A 135 -14.81 -7.22 6.83
CA LEU A 135 -14.70 -8.65 7.17
C LEU A 135 -16.05 -9.38 7.08
N LYS A 136 -17.08 -8.79 6.44
CA LYS A 136 -18.39 -9.41 6.22
C LYS A 136 -18.29 -10.85 5.74
N ASN A 137 -17.42 -11.10 4.77
CA ASN A 137 -17.29 -12.41 4.14
C ASN A 137 -16.21 -13.28 4.79
N VAL A 138 -15.72 -12.92 5.96
CA VAL A 138 -14.74 -13.69 6.72
C VAL A 138 -15.41 -14.44 7.86
N SER A 139 -15.03 -15.70 8.03
CA SER A 139 -15.32 -16.49 9.21
C SER A 139 -14.05 -16.80 9.99
N SER A 140 -14.21 -17.00 11.30
CA SER A 140 -13.17 -17.37 12.24
C SER A 140 -13.71 -18.41 13.21
N ASP A 141 -13.14 -19.60 13.15
CA ASP A 141 -13.39 -20.70 14.10
C ASP A 141 -12.41 -20.66 15.28
N LEU A 142 -11.68 -19.55 15.45
CA LEU A 142 -10.84 -19.31 16.62
C LEU A 142 -11.71 -19.19 17.89
N PRO A 143 -11.16 -19.48 19.08
CA PRO A 143 -11.87 -19.27 20.33
C PRO A 143 -12.26 -17.81 20.55
N SER A 144 -13.30 -17.61 21.37
CA SER A 144 -13.68 -16.29 21.87
C SER A 144 -12.48 -15.53 22.45
N PRO A 145 -12.36 -14.20 22.24
CA PRO A 145 -13.36 -13.28 21.68
C PRO A 145 -13.27 -13.05 20.16
N VAL A 146 -12.53 -13.88 19.43
CA VAL A 146 -12.28 -13.69 17.99
C VAL A 146 -12.99 -14.73 17.12
N ASP A 147 -13.94 -15.47 17.68
CA ASP A 147 -14.88 -16.29 16.93
C ASP A 147 -15.80 -15.38 16.09
N LYS A 148 -16.08 -15.78 14.85
CA LYS A 148 -16.93 -15.00 13.94
C LYS A 148 -17.56 -15.87 12.86
N THR A 149 -18.86 -15.72 12.66
CA THR A 149 -19.54 -16.21 11.46
C THR A 149 -19.48 -15.17 10.33
N ALA A 150 -19.41 -15.68 9.09
CA ALA A 150 -19.54 -14.84 7.91
C ALA A 150 -21.00 -14.36 7.74
N GLY A 151 -21.17 -13.21 7.09
CA GLY A 151 -22.48 -12.63 6.73
C GLY A 151 -22.72 -11.26 7.37
N GLU A 152 -22.19 -11.02 8.57
CA GLU A 152 -22.34 -9.75 9.28
C GLU A 152 -21.19 -8.79 8.96
N PRO A 153 -21.49 -7.55 8.48
CA PRO A 153 -20.48 -6.53 8.25
C PRO A 153 -19.64 -6.26 9.48
N LEU A 154 -18.33 -6.23 9.28
CA LEU A 154 -17.37 -5.89 10.32
C LEU A 154 -16.30 -5.02 9.66
N PRO A 155 -16.55 -3.71 9.57
CA PRO A 155 -15.66 -2.79 8.88
C PRO A 155 -14.33 -2.69 9.63
N VAL A 156 -13.26 -2.57 8.86
CA VAL A 156 -11.89 -2.38 9.34
C VAL A 156 -11.35 -1.11 8.72
N LYS A 157 -10.81 -0.24 9.56
CA LYS A 157 -10.11 0.96 9.14
C LYS A 157 -8.75 1.01 9.79
N ILE A 158 -7.72 1.32 9.00
CA ILE A 158 -6.36 1.49 9.47
C ILE A 158 -5.83 2.81 8.90
N ASN A 159 -5.21 3.61 9.74
CA ASN A 159 -4.51 4.82 9.38
C ASN A 159 -3.07 4.71 9.87
N VAL A 160 -2.11 5.01 9.01
CA VAL A 160 -0.69 5.01 9.33
C VAL A 160 -0.13 6.39 9.01
N GLU A 161 0.60 6.97 9.93
CA GLU A 161 1.36 8.19 9.70
C GLU A 161 2.80 7.99 10.17
N GLY A 162 3.76 8.29 9.30
CA GLY A 162 5.15 7.99 9.61
C GLY A 162 6.17 8.78 8.79
N GLY A 163 7.42 8.49 9.06
CA GLY A 163 8.58 8.97 8.32
C GLY A 163 9.66 7.90 8.24
N LEU A 164 10.91 8.31 8.03
CA LEU A 164 12.01 7.38 7.75
C LEU A 164 12.35 6.42 8.91
N ASN A 165 12.05 6.78 10.16
CA ASN A 165 12.52 6.07 11.36
C ASN A 165 11.41 5.31 12.09
N SER A 166 10.15 5.73 11.95
CA SER A 166 9.02 5.17 12.68
C SER A 166 7.70 5.55 12.05
N PHE A 167 6.65 4.82 12.41
CA PHE A 167 5.28 5.20 12.15
C PHE A 167 4.37 4.92 13.34
N GLU A 168 3.31 5.71 13.43
CA GLU A 168 2.15 5.46 14.26
C GLU A 168 1.08 4.80 13.39
N LEU A 169 0.40 3.82 13.95
CA LEU A 169 -0.67 3.07 13.30
C LEU A 169 -1.87 3.07 14.23
N THR A 170 -2.97 3.65 13.77
CA THR A 170 -4.27 3.60 14.44
C THR A 170 -5.22 2.76 13.61
N GLY A 171 -6.16 2.11 14.26
CA GLY A 171 -7.19 1.39 13.53
C GLY A 171 -8.37 0.98 14.39
N ALA A 172 -9.42 0.55 13.71
CA ALA A 172 -10.66 0.11 14.31
C ALA A 172 -11.18 -1.15 13.61
N ILE A 173 -11.73 -2.09 14.38
CA ILE A 173 -12.46 -3.26 13.90
C ILE A 173 -13.87 -3.20 14.50
N GLY A 174 -14.85 -2.90 13.66
CA GLY A 174 -16.20 -2.56 14.09
C GLY A 174 -16.22 -1.29 14.95
N ALA A 175 -17.29 -1.12 15.72
CA ALA A 175 -17.49 0.09 16.54
C ALA A 175 -16.68 0.10 17.85
N LYS A 176 -16.34 -1.09 18.36
CA LYS A 176 -15.85 -1.26 19.74
C LYS A 176 -14.33 -1.37 19.84
N ASN A 177 -13.71 -2.09 18.91
CA ASN A 177 -12.29 -2.42 19.02
C ASN A 177 -11.46 -1.36 18.31
N HIS A 178 -10.69 -0.60 19.09
CA HIS A 178 -9.74 0.39 18.58
C HIS A 178 -8.34 -0.01 19.03
N PHE A 179 -7.37 0.12 18.14
CA PHE A 179 -5.98 -0.14 18.43
C PHE A 179 -5.10 1.01 17.97
N ASN A 180 -4.02 1.22 18.70
CA ASN A 180 -2.95 2.13 18.33
C ASN A 180 -1.61 1.46 18.61
N SER A 181 -0.64 1.64 17.72
CA SER A 181 0.71 1.14 17.90
C SER A 181 1.75 2.03 17.24
N ARG A 182 2.93 2.08 17.84
CA ARG A 182 4.12 2.71 17.27
C ARG A 182 5.11 1.65 16.85
N TRP A 183 5.67 1.80 15.66
CA TRP A 183 6.66 0.89 15.11
C TRP A 183 7.92 1.63 14.70
N LEU A 184 9.06 0.98 14.88
CA LEU A 184 10.38 1.48 14.48
C LEU A 184 10.81 0.80 13.18
N LEU A 185 11.24 1.62 12.22
CA LEU A 185 11.80 1.20 10.93
C LEU A 185 13.33 1.09 11.05
N ASN A 186 13.80 0.11 11.82
CA ASN A 186 15.22 -0.22 11.93
C ASN A 186 15.59 -1.36 10.94
N ARG A 187 16.69 -2.10 11.17
CA ARG A 187 17.02 -3.28 10.33
C ARG A 187 15.91 -4.34 10.29
N LYS A 188 15.06 -4.39 11.32
CA LYS A 188 13.85 -5.21 11.40
C LYS A 188 12.69 -4.38 11.93
N LEU A 189 11.52 -4.54 11.34
CA LEU A 189 10.31 -3.89 11.86
C LEU A 189 10.09 -4.29 13.33
N THR A 190 10.04 -3.30 14.23
CA THR A 190 9.97 -3.53 15.69
C THR A 190 8.81 -2.76 16.29
N LEU A 191 7.98 -3.43 17.10
CA LEU A 191 6.91 -2.80 17.86
C LEU A 191 7.51 -2.07 19.07
N ASP A 192 7.29 -0.75 19.18
CA ASP A 192 7.72 0.06 20.32
C ASP A 192 6.67 0.05 21.44
N ARG A 193 5.41 0.28 21.07
CA ARG A 193 4.26 0.26 22.00
C ARG A 193 2.96 -0.06 21.27
N ALA A 194 2.02 -0.68 21.96
CA ALA A 194 0.67 -0.95 21.47
C ALA A 194 -0.37 -0.78 22.58
N ILE A 195 -1.56 -0.31 22.21
CA ILE A 195 -2.73 -0.18 23.07
C ILE A 195 -3.93 -0.73 22.30
N LEU A 196 -4.75 -1.54 22.97
CA LEU A 196 -6.04 -2.02 22.49
C LEU A 196 -7.12 -1.58 23.48
N THR A 197 -8.19 -0.99 22.99
CA THR A 197 -9.38 -0.62 23.77
C THR A 197 -10.62 -1.23 23.12
N SER A 198 -11.49 -1.83 23.94
CA SER A 198 -12.68 -2.59 23.53
C SER A 198 -13.90 -2.21 24.34
#